data_AF-A0A349YFV4-F1
#
_entry.id   AF-A0A349YFV4-F1
#
_cell.length_a   1.000
_cell.length_b   1.000
_cell.length_c   1.000
_cell.angle_alpha   90.00
_cell.angle_beta   90.00
_cell.angle_gamma   90.00
#
_symmetry.space_group_name_H-M   'P 1'
#
loop_
_entity.id
_entity.type
_entity.pdbx_description
1 polymer ?
#
loop_
_entity_poly.entity_id
_entity_poly.type
_entity_poly.pdbx_seq_one_letter_code
_entity_poly.pdbx_strand_id
1 'polypeptide(L)'
;MTYDKIFSRFYNLMNDPSFFKLPQDFAYDRMRSWLHDAAATPYIRKKFSSLDLNDQVLELTYSLTDSIDLKSDDDFVISIFAQYMVIAWMKPQVENTINLARIIGGKEEKNIQANYKSNIERVDSLERKLRKFIRDYGYENNSYISGGETS
;
A
#
# COMPACT_ATOMS: atom_id res chain seq x y z
N MET A 1 -0.75 17.04 -4.62
CA MET A 1 -1.89 16.11 -4.45
C MET A 1 -2.25 16.01 -2.98
N THR A 2 -3.54 16.07 -2.59
CA THR A 2 -3.91 16.03 -1.16
C THR A 2 -3.88 14.61 -0.58
N TYR A 3 -3.60 14.49 0.73
CA TYR A 3 -3.68 13.21 1.45
C TYR A 3 -5.08 12.62 1.39
N ASP A 4 -6.13 13.45 1.42
CA ASP A 4 -7.52 13.00 1.36
C ASP A 4 -7.84 12.18 0.11
N LYS A 5 -7.23 12.49 -1.04
CA LYS A 5 -7.39 11.67 -2.26
C LYS A 5 -6.86 10.25 -2.05
N ILE A 6 -5.71 10.13 -1.38
CA ILE A 6 -5.09 8.84 -1.07
C ILE A 6 -5.91 8.10 -0.02
N PHE A 7 -6.32 8.78 1.04
CA PHE A 7 -7.14 8.21 2.11
C PHE A 7 -8.48 7.72 1.59
N SER A 8 -9.15 8.50 0.73
CA SER A 8 -10.40 8.09 0.06
C SER A 8 -10.21 6.81 -0.75
N ARG A 9 -9.11 6.68 -1.50
CA ARG A 9 -8.80 5.44 -2.22
C ARG A 9 -8.56 4.28 -1.25
N PHE A 10 -7.84 4.52 -0.15
CA PHE A 10 -7.59 3.52 0.88
C PHE A 10 -8.91 3.03 1.52
N TYR A 11 -9.81 3.93 1.90
CA TYR A 11 -11.13 3.56 2.45
C TYR A 11 -11.93 2.68 1.48
N ASN A 12 -11.89 2.97 0.18
CA ASN A 12 -12.56 2.15 -0.84
C ASN A 12 -11.94 0.74 -0.99
N LEU A 13 -10.67 0.57 -0.67
CA LEU A 13 -9.98 -0.72 -0.71
C LEU A 13 -10.10 -1.48 0.63
N MET A 14 -10.40 -0.78 1.72
CA MET A 14 -10.51 -1.35 3.05
C MET A 14 -11.79 -2.17 3.21
N ASN A 15 -11.64 -3.44 3.59
CA ASN A 15 -12.76 -4.36 3.75
C ASN A 15 -12.87 -4.95 5.17
N ASP A 16 -12.07 -4.43 6.11
CA ASP A 16 -12.07 -4.86 7.51
C ASP A 16 -12.93 -3.91 8.36
N PRO A 17 -14.08 -4.36 8.89
CA PRO A 17 -14.94 -3.54 9.73
C PRO A 17 -14.28 -3.02 11.01
N SER A 18 -13.22 -3.68 11.49
CA SER A 18 -12.53 -3.28 12.72
C SER A 18 -11.77 -1.96 12.56
N PHE A 19 -11.32 -1.64 11.33
CA PHE A 19 -10.70 -0.36 11.04
C PHE A 19 -11.68 0.80 11.27
N PHE A 20 -12.92 0.66 10.80
CA PHE A 20 -13.96 1.69 10.90
C PHE A 20 -14.47 1.91 12.33
N LYS A 21 -14.03 1.09 13.30
CA LYS A 21 -14.32 1.27 14.73
C LYS A 21 -13.28 2.12 15.46
N LEU A 22 -12.16 2.43 14.82
CA LEU A 22 -11.12 3.26 15.42
C LEU A 22 -11.61 4.70 15.61
N PRO A 23 -11.18 5.39 16.67
CA PRO A 23 -11.35 6.84 16.78
C PRO A 23 -10.76 7.53 15.55
N GLN A 24 -11.48 8.52 15.01
CA GLN A 24 -11.12 9.18 13.76
C GLN A 24 -9.68 9.72 13.80
N ASP A 25 -9.33 10.50 14.82
CA ASP A 25 -7.98 11.10 14.95
C ASP A 25 -6.88 10.04 14.94
N PHE A 26 -7.08 8.95 15.69
CA PHE A 26 -6.13 7.83 15.72
C PHE A 26 -6.00 7.14 14.37
N ALA A 27 -7.10 6.94 13.64
CA ALA A 27 -7.05 6.39 12.29
C ALA A 27 -6.30 7.33 11.33
N TYR A 28 -6.54 8.64 11.41
CA TYR A 28 -5.82 9.63 10.59
C TYR A 28 -4.32 9.66 10.89
N ASP A 29 -3.91 9.62 12.16
CA ASP A 29 -2.51 9.57 12.54
C ASP A 29 -1.81 8.30 12.01
N ARG A 30 -2.50 7.15 12.10
CA ARG A 30 -2.00 5.89 11.53
C ARG A 30 -1.85 5.97 10.01
N MET A 31 -2.87 6.50 9.34
CA MET A 31 -2.84 6.66 7.88
C MET A 31 -1.70 7.58 7.43
N ARG A 32 -1.48 8.69 8.14
CA ARG A 32 -0.33 9.59 7.90
C ARG A 32 1.01 8.87 8.09
N SER A 33 1.16 8.12 9.18
CA SER A 33 2.36 7.32 9.43
C SER A 33 2.62 6.33 8.27
N TRP A 34 1.58 5.63 7.80
CA TRP A 34 1.72 4.67 6.70
C TRP A 34 2.07 5.32 5.36
N LEU A 35 1.70 6.59 5.14
CA LEU A 35 2.18 7.33 3.96
C LEU A 35 3.70 7.50 4.01
N HIS A 36 4.25 7.91 5.17
CA HIS A 36 5.70 8.04 5.34
C HIS A 36 6.42 6.69 5.19
N ASP A 37 5.85 5.62 5.75
CA ASP A 37 6.39 4.26 5.60
C ASP A 37 6.41 3.83 4.12
N ALA A 38 5.34 4.11 3.37
CA ALA A 38 5.26 3.84 1.93
C ALA A 38 6.31 4.65 1.16
N ALA A 39 6.46 5.94 1.47
CA ALA A 39 7.43 6.82 0.83
C ALA A 39 8.88 6.39 1.09
N ALA A 40 9.17 5.87 2.29
CA ALA A 40 10.49 5.36 2.68
C ALA A 40 10.78 3.97 2.09
N THR A 41 9.76 3.24 1.62
CA THR A 41 9.91 1.88 1.12
C THR A 41 10.74 1.87 -0.18
N PRO A 42 11.92 1.20 -0.24
CA PRO A 42 12.88 1.40 -1.33
C PRO A 42 12.35 1.15 -2.75
N TYR A 43 11.51 0.13 -2.94
CA TYR A 43 10.96 -0.20 -4.26
C TYR A 43 9.85 0.77 -4.72
N ILE A 44 9.25 1.50 -3.79
CA ILE A 44 8.33 2.62 -4.04
C ILE A 44 9.15 3.89 -4.27
N ARG A 45 10.06 4.24 -3.34
CA ARG A 45 10.86 5.48 -3.37
C ARG A 45 11.58 5.68 -4.69
N LYS A 46 12.14 4.63 -5.29
CA LYS A 46 12.89 4.68 -6.55
C LYS A 46 12.05 5.08 -7.78
N LYS A 47 10.73 5.07 -7.67
CA LYS A 47 9.82 5.52 -8.74
C LYS A 47 9.70 7.03 -8.84
N PHE A 48 10.17 7.72 -7.81
CA PHE A 48 10.07 9.17 -7.69
C PHE A 48 11.45 9.79 -7.88
N SER A 49 11.57 10.74 -8.80
CA SER A 49 12.73 11.62 -8.89
C SER A 49 12.71 12.64 -7.74
N SER A 50 11.52 13.14 -7.39
CA SER A 50 11.25 13.94 -6.20
C SER A 50 9.99 13.43 -5.50
N LEU A 51 9.99 13.44 -4.16
CA LEU A 51 8.85 13.07 -3.34
C LEU A 51 8.96 13.82 -2.00
N ASP A 52 7.92 14.58 -1.67
CA ASP A 52 7.79 15.32 -0.42
C ASP A 52 6.40 15.12 0.17
N LEU A 53 6.36 14.92 1.49
CA LEU A 53 5.15 14.68 2.27
C LEU A 53 5.06 15.78 3.33
N ASN A 54 4.15 16.73 3.12
CA ASN A 54 3.96 17.86 4.01
C ASN A 54 2.74 17.65 4.90
N ASP A 55 3.00 17.26 6.15
CA ASP A 55 1.96 16.97 7.14
C ASP A 55 1.24 18.22 7.68
N GLN A 56 1.79 19.42 7.47
CA GLN A 56 1.15 20.67 7.92
C GLN A 56 0.00 21.08 6.99
N VAL A 57 0.19 20.93 5.68
CA VAL A 57 -0.83 21.24 4.66
C VAL A 57 -1.56 20.01 4.14
N LEU A 58 -1.13 18.81 4.56
CA LEU A 58 -1.70 17.51 4.16
C LEU A 58 -1.61 17.28 2.64
N GLU A 59 -0.44 17.58 2.08
CA GLU A 59 -0.16 17.44 0.66
C GLU A 59 1.09 16.61 0.37
N LEU A 60 0.99 15.80 -0.68
CA LEU A 60 2.07 15.07 -1.30
C LEU A 60 2.45 15.76 -2.61
N THR A 61 3.72 16.14 -2.72
CA THR A 61 4.31 16.72 -3.94
C THR A 61 5.31 15.72 -4.51
N TYR A 62 5.28 15.50 -5.81
CA TYR A 62 6.13 14.47 -6.42
C TYR A 62 6.48 14.76 -7.88
N SER A 63 7.49 14.05 -8.36
CA SER A 63 7.78 13.87 -9.78
C SER A 63 8.19 12.42 -9.99
N LEU A 64 7.58 11.75 -10.98
CA LEU A 64 7.94 10.38 -11.33
C LEU A 64 9.19 10.36 -12.21
N THR A 65 9.95 9.27 -12.12
CA THR A 65 11.08 9.03 -13.03
C THR A 65 10.57 8.72 -14.44
N ASP A 66 9.49 7.95 -14.55
CA ASP A 66 8.85 7.54 -15.81
C ASP A 66 7.44 8.15 -15.84
N SER A 67 7.33 9.46 -16.12
CA SER A 67 6.06 10.20 -16.17
C SER A 67 5.36 10.02 -17.52
N ILE A 68 4.03 9.89 -17.51
CA ILE A 68 3.21 9.79 -18.73
C ILE A 68 2.44 11.09 -18.94
N ASP A 69 1.54 11.37 -18.00
CA ASP A 69 0.67 12.53 -17.96
C ASP A 69 0.18 12.71 -16.52
N LEU A 70 -0.17 13.95 -16.16
CA LEU A 70 -0.49 14.29 -14.78
C LEU A 70 -1.62 13.43 -14.18
N LYS A 71 -2.64 13.08 -14.96
CA LYS A 71 -3.81 12.35 -14.44
C LYS A 71 -3.46 10.89 -14.19
N SER A 72 -2.82 10.25 -15.17
CA SER A 72 -2.38 8.86 -15.06
C SER A 72 -1.35 8.70 -13.94
N ASP A 73 -0.44 9.66 -13.81
CA ASP A 73 0.56 9.71 -12.74
C ASP A 73 -0.12 9.88 -11.37
N ASP A 74 -1.08 10.80 -11.23
CA ASP A 74 -1.82 11.02 -9.98
C ASP A 74 -2.52 9.72 -9.56
N ASP A 75 -3.26 9.08 -10.47
CA ASP A 75 -3.98 7.82 -10.20
C ASP A 75 -3.02 6.68 -9.83
N PHE A 76 -1.84 6.62 -10.46
CA PHE A 76 -0.80 5.66 -10.12
C PHE A 76 -0.27 5.86 -8.71
N VAL A 77 0.13 7.10 -8.35
CA VAL A 77 0.65 7.43 -7.03
C VAL A 77 -0.41 7.17 -5.96
N ILE A 78 -1.65 7.63 -6.16
CA ILE A 78 -2.78 7.36 -5.25
C ILE A 78 -2.91 5.86 -5.00
N SER A 79 -2.86 5.06 -6.07
CA SER A 79 -3.03 3.61 -6.00
C SER A 79 -1.89 2.91 -5.27
N ILE A 80 -0.64 3.37 -5.42
CA ILE A 80 0.50 2.81 -4.67
C ILE A 80 0.31 3.01 -3.18
N PHE A 81 0.13 4.27 -2.76
CA PHE A 81 0.08 4.62 -1.35
C PHE A 81 -1.14 3.99 -0.67
N ALA A 82 -2.31 4.04 -1.31
CA ALA A 82 -3.53 3.44 -0.75
C ALA A 82 -3.42 1.92 -0.59
N GLN A 83 -2.86 1.20 -1.58
CA GLN A 83 -2.64 -0.25 -1.46
C GLN A 83 -1.61 -0.59 -0.39
N TYR A 84 -0.54 0.20 -0.27
CA TYR A 84 0.44 0.04 0.80
C TYR A 84 -0.21 0.20 2.18
N MET A 85 -1.05 1.22 2.37
CA MET A 85 -1.76 1.45 3.63
C MET A 85 -2.66 0.25 4.02
N VAL A 86 -3.34 -0.38 3.06
CA VAL A 86 -4.10 -1.62 3.31
C VAL A 86 -3.18 -2.73 3.82
N ILE A 87 -2.01 -2.91 3.22
CA ILE A 87 -1.02 -3.91 3.67
C ILE A 87 -0.53 -3.56 5.08
N ALA A 88 -0.23 -2.29 5.34
CA ALA A 88 0.27 -1.81 6.63
C ALA A 88 -0.76 -2.01 7.76
N TRP A 89 -2.06 -1.86 7.47
CA TRP A 89 -3.13 -2.22 8.40
C TRP A 89 -3.19 -3.73 8.68
N MET A 90 -3.11 -4.55 7.64
CA MET A 90 -3.32 -6.00 7.75
C MET A 90 -2.15 -6.72 8.43
N LYS A 91 -0.91 -6.26 8.26
CA LYS A 91 0.30 -6.89 8.82
C LYS A 91 0.25 -7.14 10.34
N PRO A 92 0.03 -6.13 11.21
CA PRO A 92 0.02 -6.34 12.66
C PRO A 92 -1.12 -7.25 13.12
N GLN A 93 -2.25 -7.27 12.40
CA GLN A 93 -3.37 -8.18 12.68
C GLN A 93 -2.95 -9.64 12.50
N VAL A 94 -2.19 -9.91 11.43
CA VAL A 94 -1.61 -11.23 11.17
C VAL A 94 -0.59 -11.60 12.25
N GLU A 95 0.32 -10.70 12.60
CA GLU A 95 1.36 -10.95 13.63
C GLU A 95 0.76 -11.22 15.02
N ASN A 96 -0.25 -10.45 15.42
CA ASN A 96 -0.98 -10.69 16.67
C ASN A 96 -1.64 -12.07 16.69
N THR A 97 -2.22 -12.49 15.56
CA THR A 97 -2.83 -13.82 15.43
C THR A 97 -1.78 -14.93 15.57
N ILE A 98 -0.57 -14.74 15.03
CA ILE A 98 0.56 -15.68 15.17
C ILE A 98 0.95 -15.84 16.64
N ASN A 99 1.09 -14.74 17.35
CA ASN A 99 1.49 -14.74 18.76
C ASN A 99 0.44 -15.45 19.63
N LEU A 100 -0.85 -15.22 19.37
CA LEU A 100 -1.94 -15.92 20.08
C LEU A 100 -1.96 -17.42 19.78
N ALA A 101 -1.79 -17.83 18.53
CA ALA A 101 -1.76 -19.24 18.14
C ALA A 101 -0.64 -20.03 18.84
N ARG A 102 0.53 -19.41 19.05
CA ARG A 102 1.65 -20.03 19.79
C ARG A 102 1.37 -20.21 21.28
N ILE A 103 0.49 -19.39 21.86
CA ILE A 103 0.17 -19.42 23.30
C ILE A 103 -0.95 -20.44 23.59
N ILE A 104 -1.90 -20.61 22.66
CA ILE A 104 -3.08 -21.46 22.84
C ILE A 104 -2.78 -22.87 22.30
N GLY A 105 -2.38 -23.80 23.17
CA GLY A 105 -2.19 -25.20 22.78
C GLY A 105 -3.51 -25.96 22.57
N GLY A 106 -3.54 -26.89 21.60
CA GLY A 106 -4.58 -27.93 21.51
C GLY A 106 -5.57 -27.81 20.34
N LYS A 107 -6.87 -28.08 20.58
CA LYS A 107 -7.90 -28.20 19.53
C LYS A 107 -8.31 -26.85 18.93
N GLU A 108 -8.30 -25.79 19.73
CA GLU A 108 -8.48 -24.38 19.33
C GLU A 108 -7.40 -23.93 18.33
N GLU A 109 -6.18 -24.46 18.47
CA GLU A 109 -5.03 -24.17 17.62
C GLU A 109 -5.32 -24.48 16.15
N LYS A 110 -6.02 -25.58 15.83
CA LYS A 110 -6.29 -25.98 14.44
C LYS A 110 -7.22 -25.01 13.70
N ASN A 111 -8.22 -24.45 14.37
CA ASN A 111 -9.13 -23.47 13.78
C ASN A 111 -8.45 -22.11 13.62
N ILE A 112 -7.64 -21.71 14.60
CA ILE A 112 -6.83 -20.49 14.53
C ILE A 112 -5.78 -20.62 13.40
N GLN A 113 -5.15 -21.78 13.24
CA GLN A 113 -4.19 -22.09 12.17
C GLN A 113 -4.80 -22.03 10.76
N ALA A 114 -6.04 -22.49 10.55
CA ALA A 114 -6.67 -22.43 9.22
C ALA A 114 -6.95 -20.98 8.77
N ASN A 115 -7.50 -20.15 9.67
CA ASN A 115 -7.74 -18.73 9.42
C ASN A 115 -6.42 -17.94 9.29
N TYR A 116 -5.39 -18.33 10.06
CA TYR A 116 -4.02 -17.79 9.99
C TYR A 116 -3.42 -17.91 8.59
N LYS A 117 -3.48 -19.10 7.98
CA LYS A 117 -2.82 -19.36 6.69
C LYS A 117 -3.44 -18.51 5.59
N SER A 118 -4.76 -18.38 5.60
CA SER A 118 -5.50 -17.54 4.64
C SER A 118 -5.13 -16.06 4.76
N ASN A 119 -4.97 -15.55 5.98
CA ASN A 119 -4.63 -14.15 6.22
C ASN A 119 -3.18 -13.81 5.83
N ILE A 120 -2.22 -14.71 6.09
CA ILE A 120 -0.84 -14.56 5.59
C ILE A 120 -0.82 -14.58 4.06
N GLU A 121 -1.44 -15.59 3.45
CA GLU A 121 -1.49 -15.71 1.99
C GLU A 121 -2.13 -14.48 1.35
N ARG A 122 -3.12 -13.87 2.02
CA ARG A 122 -3.73 -12.62 1.61
C ARG A 122 -2.74 -11.45 1.67
N VAL A 123 -2.02 -11.26 2.77
CA VAL A 123 -1.01 -10.18 2.89
C VAL A 123 0.09 -10.37 1.84
N ASP A 124 0.65 -11.58 1.70
CA ASP A 124 1.67 -11.90 0.70
C ASP A 124 1.16 -11.68 -0.73
N SER A 125 -0.12 -11.98 -0.98
CA SER A 125 -0.77 -11.72 -2.27
C SER A 125 -0.88 -10.23 -2.55
N LEU A 126 -1.29 -9.42 -1.56
CA LEU A 126 -1.37 -7.97 -1.70
C LEU A 126 0.01 -7.34 -1.96
N GLU A 127 1.05 -7.77 -1.22
CA GLU A 127 2.42 -7.29 -1.46
C GLU A 127 2.92 -7.64 -2.86
N ARG A 128 2.68 -8.88 -3.32
CA ARG A 128 3.04 -9.29 -4.69
C ARG A 128 2.28 -8.49 -5.74
N LYS A 129 0.99 -8.26 -5.55
CA LYS A 129 0.16 -7.45 -6.46
C LYS A 129 0.64 -6.00 -6.51
N LEU A 130 0.96 -5.39 -5.38
CA LEU A 130 1.50 -4.02 -5.32
C LEU A 130 2.83 -3.92 -6.06
N ARG A 131 3.76 -4.84 -5.80
CA ARG A 131 5.06 -4.88 -6.50
C ARG A 131 4.88 -5.08 -8.00
N LYS A 132 3.96 -5.96 -8.41
CA LYS A 132 3.62 -6.19 -9.81
C LYS A 132 3.04 -4.92 -10.45
N PHE A 133 2.06 -4.28 -9.82
CA PHE A 133 1.46 -3.04 -10.29
C PHE A 133 2.49 -1.92 -10.51
N ILE A 134 3.37 -1.68 -9.53
CA ILE A 134 4.46 -0.69 -9.62
C ILE A 134 5.43 -1.01 -10.76
N ARG A 135 5.71 -2.29 -10.95
CA ARG A 135 6.64 -2.77 -11.96
C ARG A 135 6.03 -2.62 -13.36
N ASP A 136 4.80 -3.07 -13.55
CA ASP A 136 4.13 -3.11 -14.85
C ASP A 136 3.87 -1.68 -15.36
N TYR A 137 3.52 -0.72 -14.49
CA TYR A 137 3.47 0.71 -14.84
C TYR A 137 4.81 1.26 -15.35
N GLY A 138 5.94 0.76 -14.84
CA GLY A 138 7.25 1.16 -15.35
C GLY A 138 7.62 0.50 -16.68
N TYR A 139 7.08 -0.69 -17.00
CA TYR A 139 7.38 -1.41 -18.24
C TYR A 139 6.55 -0.90 -19.41
N GLU A 140 5.27 -0.63 -19.19
CA GLU A 140 4.36 -0.12 -20.23
C GLU A 140 4.79 1.27 -20.74
N ASN A 141 5.52 2.02 -19.93
CA ASN A 141 5.90 3.40 -20.22
C ASN A 141 7.41 3.58 -20.50
N ASN A 142 8.16 2.47 -20.60
CA ASN A 142 9.58 2.53 -20.95
C ASN A 142 9.75 2.54 -22.47
N SER A 143 10.21 3.67 -23.01
CA SER A 143 10.37 3.91 -24.46
C SER A 143 11.31 2.92 -25.16
N TYR A 144 12.20 2.25 -24.41
CA TYR A 144 13.09 1.21 -24.95
C TYR A 144 12.37 -0.08 -25.39
N ILE A 145 11.14 -0.32 -24.93
CA ILE A 145 10.38 -1.54 -25.26
C ILE A 145 9.31 -1.25 -26.34
N SER A 146 8.90 0.00 -26.51
CA SER A 146 7.86 0.41 -27.47
C SER A 146 8.39 0.80 -28.86
N GLY A 147 9.68 0.61 -29.16
CA GLY A 147 10.32 1.24 -30.32
C GLY A 147 11.47 0.46 -30.93
N GLY A 148 11.25 -0.81 -31.25
CA GLY A 148 11.97 -1.51 -32.31
C GLY A 148 11.31 -1.30 -33.68
N GLU A 149 10.99 -0.06 -34.03
CA GLU A 149 10.66 0.35 -35.40
C GLU A 149 11.51 1.58 -35.73
N THR A 150 12.75 1.31 -36.11
CA THR A 150 13.59 2.29 -36.81
C THR A 150 13.03 2.49 -38.21
N SER A 151 12.90 3.77 -38.58
CA SER A 151 12.60 4.29 -39.91
C SER A 151 13.45 3.69 -41.04
#